data_AF-A0A822J158-F1
#
_entry.id   AF-A0A822J158-F1
#
_cell.length_a   1.000
_cell.length_b   1.000
_cell.length_c   1.000
_cell.angle_alpha   90.00
_cell.angle_beta   90.00
_cell.angle_gamma   90.00
#
_symmetry.space_group_name_H-M   'P 1'
#
loop_
_entity.id
_entity.type
_entity.pdbx_description
1 polymer ?
#
loop_
_entity_poly.entity_id
_entity_poly.type
_entity_poly.pdbx_seq_one_letter_code
_entity_poly.pdbx_strand_id
1 'polypeptide(L)'
;MQTKTKQEEEILKGIRDLPEIIQDKILKIINSFTSEITENKSSEEKATADFLSVCGTWEDNRSIDDQIRDIYSSRKSTTRTEKLF
;
A
#
# COMPACT_ATOMS: atom_id res chain seq x y z
N MET A 1 2.70 29.96 4.21
CA MET A 1 1.61 29.08 4.68
C MET A 1 1.86 28.80 6.14
N GLN A 2 0.89 29.03 7.02
CA GLN A 2 1.02 28.66 8.44
C GLN A 2 0.52 27.22 8.62
N THR A 3 1.37 26.34 9.17
CA THR A 3 1.02 24.96 9.53
C THR A 3 0.61 24.90 11.00
N LYS A 4 -0.33 24.01 11.33
CA LYS A 4 -0.83 23.82 12.70
C LYS A 4 0.13 22.97 13.55
N THR A 5 0.86 22.05 12.93
CA THR A 5 1.77 21.13 13.63
C THR A 5 3.09 20.96 12.89
N LYS A 6 4.11 20.42 13.58
CA LYS A 6 5.40 20.08 12.96
C LYS A 6 5.24 18.98 11.91
N GLN A 7 4.36 18.02 12.15
CA GLN A 7 4.06 16.92 11.23
C GLN A 7 3.47 17.44 9.92
N GLU A 8 2.55 18.41 9.98
CA GLU A 8 1.99 19.04 8.79
C GLU A 8 3.09 19.73 7.96
N GLU A 9 4.03 20.42 8.62
CA GLU A 9 5.15 21.06 7.95
C GLU A 9 6.08 20.06 7.24
N GLU A 10 6.40 18.94 7.89
CA GLU A 10 7.22 17.87 7.31
C GLU A 10 6.54 17.20 6.12
N ILE A 11 5.24 16.92 6.22
CA ILE A 11 4.44 16.36 5.12
C ILE A 11 4.45 17.30 3.92
N LEU A 12 4.19 18.59 4.13
CA LEU A 12 4.18 19.58 3.05
C LEU A 12 5.55 19.73 2.38
N LYS A 13 6.63 19.74 3.18
CA LYS A 13 8.01 19.74 2.65
C LYS A 13 8.28 18.50 1.80
N GLY A 14 7.83 17.33 2.24
CA GLY A 14 8.04 16.07 1.52
C GLY A 14 7.28 15.96 0.19
N ILE A 15 6.12 16.61 0.06
CA ILE A 15 5.26 16.46 -1.13
C ILE A 15 5.48 17.59 -2.16
N ARG A 16 5.93 18.79 -1.73
CA ARG A 16 5.98 20.01 -2.57
C ARG A 16 6.78 19.83 -3.87
N ASP A 17 7.89 19.10 -3.82
CA ASP A 17 8.79 18.95 -4.97
C ASP A 17 8.45 17.74 -5.84
N LEU A 18 7.37 17.01 -5.52
CA LEU A 18 6.94 15.85 -6.28
C LEU A 18 6.11 16.27 -7.52
N PRO A 19 6.19 15.53 -8.64
CA PRO A 19 5.30 15.72 -9.77
C PRO A 19 3.83 15.60 -9.37
N GLU A 20 2.96 16.37 -10.03
CA GLU A 20 1.51 16.41 -9.74
C GLU A 20 0.86 15.01 -9.77
N ILE A 21 1.27 14.15 -10.70
CA ILE A 21 0.82 12.75 -10.79
C ILE A 21 1.11 11.97 -9.51
N ILE A 22 2.25 12.24 -8.87
CA ILE A 22 2.63 11.59 -7.61
C ILE A 22 1.86 12.22 -6.44
N GLN A 23 1.65 13.54 -6.45
CA GLN A 23 0.85 14.21 -5.44
C GLN A 23 -0.60 13.70 -5.42
N ASP A 24 -1.22 13.51 -6.59
CA ASP A 24 -2.56 12.93 -6.72
C ASP A 24 -2.63 11.50 -6.17
N LYS A 25 -1.62 10.67 -6.45
CA LYS A 25 -1.51 9.32 -5.85
C LYS A 25 -1.40 9.38 -4.34
N ILE A 26 -0.56 10.26 -3.79
CA ILE A 26 -0.40 10.42 -2.34
C ILE A 26 -1.72 10.86 -1.71
N LEU A 27 -2.44 11.79 -2.33
CA LEU A 27 -3.75 12.24 -1.85
C LEU A 27 -4.76 11.07 -1.77
N LYS A 28 -4.81 10.22 -2.79
CA LYS A 28 -5.66 9.02 -2.80
C LYS A 28 -5.30 8.04 -1.68
N ILE A 29 -4.00 7.82 -1.44
CA ILE A 29 -3.51 6.98 -0.33
C ILE A 29 -3.96 7.56 1.01
N ILE A 30 -3.74 8.86 1.24
CA ILE A 30 -4.10 9.54 2.49
C ILE A 30 -5.62 9.43 2.73
N ASN A 31 -6.43 9.68 1.71
CA ASN A 31 -7.90 9.55 1.82
C ASN A 31 -8.33 8.12 2.14
N SER A 32 -7.71 7.11 1.51
CA SER A 32 -8.01 5.70 1.78
C SER A 32 -7.77 5.34 3.25
N PHE A 33 -6.60 5.69 3.79
CA PHE A 33 -6.27 5.41 5.18
C PHE A 33 -7.07 6.27 6.15
N THR A 34 -7.34 7.53 5.81
CA THR A 34 -8.15 8.39 6.67
C THR A 34 -9.55 7.82 6.81
N SER A 35 -10.21 7.47 5.70
CA SER A 35 -11.53 6.83 5.76
C SER A 35 -11.51 5.49 6.48
N GLU A 36 -10.47 4.68 6.35
CA GLU A 36 -10.36 3.42 7.12
C GLU A 36 -10.24 3.66 8.64
N ILE A 37 -9.48 4.68 9.06
CA ILE A 37 -9.26 4.99 10.48
C ILE A 37 -10.45 5.72 11.10
N THR A 38 -11.10 6.61 10.35
CA THR A 38 -12.15 7.49 10.88
C THR A 38 -13.57 6.99 10.62
N GLU A 39 -13.78 6.22 9.54
CA GLU A 39 -15.07 5.65 9.21
C GLU A 39 -15.05 4.16 9.57
N ASN A 40 -16.06 3.70 10.32
CA ASN A 40 -16.30 2.28 10.50
C ASN A 40 -16.78 1.71 9.14
N LYS A 41 -15.86 1.45 8.21
CA LYS A 41 -16.18 0.81 6.94
C LYS A 41 -16.75 -0.58 7.25
N SER A 42 -18.05 -0.73 7.05
CA SER A 42 -18.81 -1.93 7.43
C SER A 42 -18.50 -3.16 6.58
N SER A 43 -17.70 -3.04 5.51
CA SER A 43 -17.19 -4.19 4.77
C SER A 43 -15.70 -4.04 4.40
N GLU A 44 -14.92 -5.02 4.87
CA GLU A 44 -13.49 -5.20 4.61
C GLU A 44 -13.18 -5.35 3.10
N GLU A 45 -14.09 -5.97 2.35
CA GLU A 45 -13.99 -6.13 0.89
C GLU A 45 -13.96 -4.79 0.16
N LYS A 46 -14.80 -3.83 0.58
CA LYS A 46 -14.85 -2.51 -0.05
C LYS A 46 -13.60 -1.70 0.28
N ALA A 47 -13.12 -1.78 1.52
CA ALA A 47 -11.87 -1.13 1.93
C ALA A 47 -10.67 -1.68 1.13
N THR A 48 -10.62 -3.00 0.94
CA THR A 48 -9.57 -3.66 0.16
C THR A 48 -9.61 -3.26 -1.31
N ALA A 49 -10.80 -3.21 -1.93
CA ALA A 49 -10.96 -2.77 -3.31
C ALA A 49 -10.54 -1.30 -3.51
N ASP A 50 -10.95 -0.41 -2.60
CA ASP A 50 -10.57 1.00 -2.62
C ASP A 50 -9.05 1.15 -2.54
N PHE A 51 -8.39 0.43 -1.63
CA PHE A 51 -6.93 0.47 -1.48
C PHE A 51 -6.20 -0.04 -2.73
N LEU A 52 -6.60 -1.19 -3.26
CA LEU A 52 -5.99 -1.79 -4.46
C LEU A 52 -6.15 -0.88 -5.69
N SER A 53 -7.21 -0.07 -5.76
CA SER A 53 -7.40 0.90 -6.85
C SER A 53 -6.33 2.00 -6.90
N VAL A 54 -5.66 2.26 -5.77
CA VAL A 54 -4.56 3.22 -5.67
C VAL A 54 -3.23 2.60 -6.09
N CYS A 55 -3.13 1.27 -6.02
CA CYS A 55 -1.99 0.51 -6.48
C CYS A 55 -1.98 0.39 -8.02
N GLY A 56 -0.78 0.27 -8.60
CA GLY A 56 -0.67 -0.09 -10.01
C GLY A 56 -1.19 -1.50 -10.26
N THR A 57 -1.64 -1.75 -11.49
CA THR A 57 -1.92 -3.11 -11.94
C THR A 57 -0.61 -3.84 -12.15
N TRP A 58 -0.49 -5.04 -11.58
CA TRP A 58 0.61 -5.94 -11.94
C TRP A 58 0.35 -6.46 -13.35
N GLU A 59 1.14 -6.01 -14.33
CA GLU A 59 1.09 -6.55 -15.69
C GLU A 59 1.82 -7.89 -15.74
N ASP A 60 1.10 -8.95 -15.36
CA ASP A 60 1.57 -10.33 -15.49
C ASP A 60 0.77 -11.05 -16.57
N ASN A 61 1.47 -11.46 -17.64
CA ASN A 61 0.87 -12.23 -18.72
C ASN A 61 0.88 -13.74 -18.43
N ARG A 62 1.50 -14.16 -17.33
CA ARG A 62 1.52 -15.56 -16.89
C ARG A 62 0.16 -15.95 -16.32
N SER A 63 -0.21 -17.22 -16.50
CA SER A 63 -1.42 -17.75 -15.88
C SER A 63 -1.36 -17.68 -14.36
N ILE A 64 -2.53 -17.67 -13.68
CA ILE A 64 -2.60 -17.72 -12.22
C ILE A 64 -1.77 -18.91 -11.68
N ASP A 65 -1.85 -20.07 -12.33
CA ASP A 65 -1.10 -21.26 -11.94
C ASP A 65 0.42 -21.08 -12.04
N ASP A 66 0.89 -20.37 -13.08
CA ASP A 66 2.31 -20.07 -13.25
C ASP A 66 2.81 -19.05 -12.23
N GLN A 67 2.01 -18.04 -11.90
CA GLN A 67 2.32 -17.08 -10.83
C GLN A 67 2.41 -17.78 -9.47
N ILE A 68 1.44 -18.65 -9.15
CA ILE A 68 1.44 -19.46 -7.94
C ILE A 68 2.69 -20.34 -7.91
N ARG A 69 2.99 -21.05 -8.99
CA ARG A 69 4.16 -21.93 -9.08
C ARG A 69 5.47 -21.17 -8.86
N ASP A 70 5.62 -19.99 -9.46
CA ASP A 70 6.80 -19.13 -9.28
C ASP A 70 6.97 -18.70 -7.81
N ILE A 71 5.89 -18.24 -7.17
CA ILE A 71 5.88 -17.88 -5.74
C ILE A 71 6.27 -19.07 -4.86
N TYR A 72 5.71 -20.26 -5.10
CA TYR A 72 6.02 -21.43 -4.28
C TYR A 72 7.41 -22.01 -4.57
N SER A 73 7.91 -21.88 -5.81
CA SER A 73 9.26 -22.34 -6.19
C SER A 73 10.37 -21.43 -5.65
N SER A 74 10.10 -20.12 -5.56
CA SER A 74 11.03 -19.12 -5.02
C SER A 74 11.07 -19.11 -3.49
N ARG A 75 10.04 -19.65 -2.83
CA ARG A 75 10.09 -19.97 -1.40
C ARG A 75 11.10 -21.10 -1.17
N LYS A 76 12.39 -20.73 -1.01
CA LYS A 76 13.32 -21.61 -0.30
C LYS A 76 12.68 -21.93 1.03
N SER A 77 12.47 -23.22 1.31
CA SER A 77 12.21 -23.69 2.66
C SER A 77 13.42 -23.32 3.50
N THR A 78 13.46 -22.08 4.01
CA THR A 78 14.17 -21.82 5.23
C THR A 78 13.34 -22.53 6.26
N THR A 79 13.68 -23.80 6.52
CA THR A 79 13.48 -24.42 7.82
C THR A 79 14.06 -23.42 8.81
N ARG A 80 13.24 -22.48 9.27
CA ARG A 80 13.58 -21.57 10.34
C ARG A 80 13.77 -22.50 11.50
N THR A 81 15.03 -22.80 11.78
CA THR A 81 15.46 -23.81 12.72
C THR A 81 14.67 -23.64 14.02
N GLU A 82 13.63 -24.45 14.19
CA GLU A 82 13.08 -24.80 15.50
C GLU A 82 14.13 -25.68 16.19
N LYS A 83 15.26 -25.07 16.54
CA LYS A 83 16.22 -25.53 17.55
C LYS A 83 16.70 -24.31 18.31
N LEU A 84 15.77 -23.72 19.03
CA LEU A 84 16.06 -22.85 20.17
C LEU A 84 15.12 -23.26 21.30
N PHE A 85 15.18 -24.54 21.67
CA PHE A 85 14.84 -25.05 23.00
C PHE A 85 15.75 -26.25 23.26
#